data_AF-A0A2V8K0B7-F1
#
_entry.id   AF-A0A2V8K0B7-F1
#
_cell.length_a   1.000
_cell.length_b   1.000
_cell.length_c   1.000
_cell.angle_alpha   90.00
_cell.angle_beta   90.00
_cell.angle_gamma   90.00
#
_symmetry.space_group_name_H-M   'P 1'
#
loop_
_entity.id
_entity.type
_entity.pdbx_description
1 polymer ?
#
loop_
_entity_poly.entity_id
_entity_poly.type
_entity_poly.pdbx_seq_one_letter_code
_entity_poly.pdbx_strand_id
1 'polypeptide(L)'
;MKAGGTVVVLMGLARIRAIIGSLLSGECASSIPVAVISNGTRPDQDCRIGTLGDITNRIEQIRPPGIIIIGEVVALRSKIEWMELADKLQLE
;
A
#
# COMPACT_ATOMS: atom_id res chain seq x y z
N MET A 1 3.75 10.22 12.40
CA MET A 1 2.58 9.49 12.96
C MET A 1 2.76 9.33 14.47
N LYS A 2 1.95 10.00 15.29
CA LYS A 2 2.10 10.02 16.77
C LYS A 2 1.93 8.65 17.44
N ALA A 3 1.19 7.72 16.83
CA ALA A 3 0.85 6.43 17.45
C ALA A 3 1.91 5.33 17.26
N GLY A 4 2.99 5.54 16.48
CA GLY A 4 4.03 4.54 16.22
C GLY A 4 3.57 3.23 15.54
N GLY A 5 2.28 3.10 15.23
CA GLY A 5 1.66 1.90 14.70
C GLY A 5 1.52 1.89 13.18
N THR A 6 0.93 0.81 12.68
CA THR A 6 0.55 0.63 11.27
C THR A 6 -0.91 1.04 11.08
N VAL A 7 -1.20 1.83 10.05
CA VAL A 7 -2.58 2.13 9.65
C VAL A 7 -2.95 1.24 8.49
N VAL A 8 -4.08 0.55 8.62
CA VAL A 8 -4.72 -0.19 7.53
C VAL A 8 -6.05 0.49 7.23
N VAL A 9 -6.19 1.02 6.02
CA VAL A 9 -7.42 1.64 5.55
C VAL A 9 -8.16 0.66 4.66
N LEU A 10 -9.32 0.21 5.12
CA LEU A 10 -10.25 -0.60 4.36
C LEU A 10 -11.19 0.30 3.56
N MET A 11 -11.54 -0.12 2.34
CA MET A 11 -12.47 0.60 1.45
C MET A 11 -12.05 2.06 1.16
N GLY A 12 -10.77 2.39 1.37
CA GLY A 12 -10.24 3.75 1.26
C GLY A 12 -9.82 4.16 -0.16
N LEU A 13 -9.76 3.21 -1.09
CA LEU A 13 -9.14 3.42 -2.39
C LEU A 13 -9.78 4.57 -3.20
N ALA A 14 -11.11 4.67 -3.20
CA ALA A 14 -11.84 5.75 -3.86
C ALA A 14 -11.55 7.14 -3.26
N ARG A 15 -11.05 7.22 -2.02
CA ARG A 15 -10.76 8.45 -1.28
C ARG A 15 -9.27 8.62 -0.99
N ILE A 16 -8.40 7.83 -1.62
CA ILE A 16 -6.97 7.80 -1.28
C ILE A 16 -6.31 9.17 -1.35
N ARG A 17 -6.62 10.00 -2.36
CA ARG A 17 -6.06 11.37 -2.45
C ARG A 17 -6.43 12.21 -1.23
N ALA A 18 -7.66 12.11 -0.73
CA ALA A 18 -8.10 12.82 0.47
C ALA A 18 -7.44 12.25 1.74
N ILE A 19 -7.33 10.92 1.86
CA ILE A 19 -6.66 10.27 3.00
C ILE A 19 -5.19 10.70 3.09
N ILE A 20 -4.47 10.61 1.98
CA ILE A 20 -3.05 11.00 1.90
C ILE A 20 -2.89 12.50 2.15
N GLY A 21 -3.76 13.34 1.58
CA GLY A 21 -3.77 14.78 1.83
C GLY A 21 -3.95 15.13 3.30
N SER A 22 -4.91 14.50 3.99
CA SER A 22 -5.12 14.71 5.43
C SER A 22 -3.92 14.28 6.26
N LEU A 23 -3.28 13.15 5.93
CA LEU A 23 -2.08 12.69 6.63
C LEU A 23 -0.90 13.65 6.45
N LEU A 24 -0.67 14.12 5.21
CA LEU A 24 0.38 15.10 4.89
C LEU A 24 0.13 16.47 5.50
N SER A 25 -1.13 16.90 5.63
CA SER A 25 -1.49 18.14 6.33
C SER A 25 -1.29 18.07 7.85
N GLY A 26 -1.24 16.85 8.39
CA GLY A 26 -0.83 16.60 9.77
C GLY A 26 0.69 16.55 9.92
N GLU A 27 1.14 15.91 11.00
CA GLU A 27 2.57 15.75 11.31
C GLU A 27 3.17 14.46 10.71
N CYS A 28 2.65 13.99 9.56
CA CYS A 28 3.19 12.78 8.91
C CYS A 28 4.23 13.16 7.84
N ALA A 29 5.43 12.60 7.96
CA ALA A 29 6.48 12.81 6.97
C ALA A 29 6.09 12.20 5.61
N SER A 30 6.38 12.91 4.52
CA SER A 30 6.10 12.45 3.15
C SER A 30 6.87 11.18 2.78
N SER A 31 7.94 10.86 3.49
CA SER A 31 8.76 9.65 3.31
C SER A 31 8.14 8.39 3.90
N ILE A 32 7.06 8.49 4.69
CA ILE A 32 6.43 7.32 5.31
C ILE A 32 6.01 6.33 4.22
N PRO A 33 6.43 5.05 4.31
CA PRO A 33 6.08 4.02 3.33
C PRO A 33 4.58 3.75 3.26
N VAL A 34 4.09 3.51 2.04
CA VAL A 34 2.69 3.17 1.76
C VAL A 34 2.64 2.01 0.75
N ALA A 35 1.79 1.03 1.03
CA ALA A 35 1.39 0.01 0.08
C ALA A 35 -0.10 0.13 -0.24
N VAL A 36 -0.46 -0.03 -1.51
CA VAL A 36 -1.84 -0.19 -1.97
C VAL A 36 -1.94 -1.56 -2.62
N ILE A 37 -2.88 -2.37 -2.16
CA ILE A 37 -3.06 -3.75 -2.60
C ILE A 37 -4.49 -3.92 -3.07
N SER A 38 -4.70 -4.19 -4.36
CA SER A 38 -5.99 -4.60 -4.92
C SER A 38 -6.00 -6.09 -5.24
N ASN A 39 -7.19 -6.70 -5.16
CA ASN A 39 -7.37 -8.15 -5.38
C ASN A 39 -6.37 -8.99 -4.58
N GLY A 40 -6.16 -8.62 -3.31
CA GLY A 40 -5.25 -9.34 -2.41
C GLY A 40 -5.52 -10.85 -2.39
N THR A 41 -4.45 -11.64 -2.33
CA THR A 41 -4.46 -13.12 -2.35
C THR A 41 -5.03 -13.77 -3.61
N ARG A 42 -5.31 -13.01 -4.67
CA ARG A 42 -5.77 -13.53 -5.97
C ARG A 42 -4.62 -13.52 -6.99
N PRO A 43 -4.70 -14.35 -8.05
CA PRO A 43 -3.69 -14.35 -9.11
C PRO A 43 -3.55 -12.99 -9.82
N ASP A 44 -4.60 -12.17 -9.83
CA ASP A 44 -4.64 -10.83 -10.41
C ASP A 44 -4.38 -9.73 -9.37
N GLN A 45 -3.68 -10.04 -8.28
CA GLN A 45 -3.28 -9.06 -7.27
C GLN A 45 -2.39 -7.97 -7.89
N ASP A 46 -2.74 -6.70 -7.65
CA ASP A 46 -1.86 -5.56 -7.96
C ASP A 46 -1.43 -4.92 -6.64
N CYS A 47 -0.11 -4.92 -6.38
CA CYS A 47 0.49 -4.28 -5.24
C CYS A 47 1.42 -3.15 -5.69
N ARG A 48 1.09 -1.93 -5.28
CA ARG A 48 1.91 -0.72 -5.53
C ARG A 48 2.48 -0.22 -4.24
N ILE A 49 3.80 0.01 -4.25
CA ILE A 49 4.53 0.58 -3.12
C ILE A 49 5.05 1.95 -3.50
N GLY A 50 4.98 2.87 -2.54
CA GLY A 50 5.52 4.21 -2.61
C GLY A 50 5.62 4.80 -1.21
N THR A 51 5.53 6.12 -1.14
CA THR A 51 5.47 6.88 0.10
C THR A 51 4.21 7.74 0.14
N LEU A 52 3.91 8.35 1.28
CA LEU A 52 2.82 9.34 1.37
C LEU A 52 2.96 10.43 0.29
N GLY A 53 4.19 10.82 -0.07
CA GLY A 53 4.46 11.87 -1.05
C GLY A 53 4.20 11.49 -2.51
N ASP A 54 4.24 10.21 -2.88
CA ASP A 54 4.18 9.80 -4.29
C ASP A 54 3.14 8.71 -4.62
N ILE A 55 2.55 8.05 -3.61
CA ILE A 55 1.68 6.89 -3.84
C ILE A 55 0.47 7.22 -4.72
N THR A 56 -0.08 8.43 -4.61
CA THR A 56 -1.24 8.88 -5.40
C THR A 56 -0.96 8.94 -6.91
N ASN A 57 0.31 9.09 -7.30
CA ASN A 57 0.74 9.08 -8.71
C ASN A 57 1.02 7.66 -9.22
N ARG A 58 1.21 6.68 -8.32
CA ARG A 58 1.57 5.29 -8.67
C ARG A 58 0.38 4.36 -8.87
N ILE A 59 -0.84 4.84 -8.60
CA ILE A 59 -2.05 4.01 -8.49
C ILE A 59 -3.15 4.33 -9.50
N GLU A 60 -2.85 5.05 -10.58
CA GLU A 60 -3.87 5.49 -11.56
C GLU A 60 -4.68 4.33 -12.18
N GLN A 61 -4.12 3.13 -12.23
CA GLN A 61 -4.75 1.94 -12.83
C GLN A 61 -5.26 0.93 -11.81
N ILE A 62 -5.02 1.14 -10.51
CA ILE A 62 -5.47 0.21 -9.47
C ILE A 62 -7.00 0.32 -9.33
N ARG A 63 -7.67 -0.83 -9.27
CA ARG A 63 -9.14 -0.92 -9.14
C ARG A 63 -9.53 -1.50 -7.79
N PRO A 64 -10.71 -1.13 -7.25
CA PRO A 64 -11.30 -1.83 -6.11
C PRO A 64 -11.62 -3.29 -6.47
N PRO A 65 -11.71 -4.19 -5.46
CA PRO A 65 -11.47 -3.96 -4.03
C PRO A 65 -9.98 -3.87 -3.68
N GLY A 66 -9.64 -3.00 -2.72
CA GLY A 66 -8.27 -2.88 -2.25
C GLY A 66 -8.12 -2.21 -0.88
N ILE A 67 -6.95 -2.43 -0.27
CA ILE A 67 -6.57 -1.89 1.04
C ILE A 67 -5.34 -0.98 0.90
N ILE A 68 -5.20 -0.03 1.83
CA ILE A 68 -4.05 0.87 1.91
C ILE A 68 -3.35 0.60 3.25
N ILE A 69 -2.06 0.31 3.23
CA ILE A 69 -1.23 0.08 4.41
C ILE A 69 -0.21 1.22 4.50
N ILE A 70 -0.11 1.85 5.66
CA ILE A 70 0.76 3.02 5.88
C ILE A 70 1.63 2.75 7.11
N GLY A 71 2.94 2.82 6.93
CA GLY A 71 3.93 2.65 8.00
C GLY A 71 5.14 1.79 7.60
N GLU A 72 6.12 1.72 8.49
CA GLU A 72 7.42 1.06 8.28
C GLU A 72 7.32 -0.42 7.90
N VAL A 73 6.23 -1.10 8.27
CA VAL A 73 5.98 -2.51 7.92
C VAL A 73 5.98 -2.74 6.41
N VAL A 74 5.66 -1.73 5.59
CA VAL A 74 5.67 -1.83 4.13
C VAL A 74 7.08 -2.12 3.60
N ALA A 75 8.13 -1.61 4.24
CA ALA A 75 9.51 -1.84 3.82
C ALA A 75 9.92 -3.33 3.91
N LEU A 76 9.26 -4.10 4.79
CA LEU A 76 9.51 -5.53 4.94
C LEU A 76 9.06 -6.34 3.72
N ARG A 77 8.19 -5.79 2.85
CA ARG A 77 7.73 -6.50 1.66
C ARG A 77 8.89 -7.05 0.85
N SER A 78 9.91 -6.24 0.57
CA SER A 78 11.12 -6.65 -0.19
C SER A 78 11.84 -7.88 0.37
N LYS A 79 11.62 -8.22 1.64
CA LYS A 79 12.21 -9.40 2.32
C LYS A 79 11.26 -10.60 2.36
N ILE A 80 9.97 -10.43 2.07
CA ILE A 80 8.89 -11.39 2.33
C ILE A 80 7.94 -11.49 1.10
N GLU A 81 8.43 -11.28 -0.12
CA GLU A 81 7.67 -11.39 -1.38
C GLU A 81 7.40 -12.85 -1.79
N TRP A 82 6.83 -13.63 -0.87
CA TRP A 82 6.69 -15.07 -1.04
C TRP A 82 5.63 -15.46 -2.08
N MET A 83 4.60 -14.65 -2.29
CA MET A 83 3.59 -14.93 -3.33
C MET A 83 4.18 -14.74 -4.73
N GLU A 84 4.94 -13.68 -4.95
CA GLU A 84 5.64 -13.46 -6.22
C GLU A 84 6.73 -14.52 -6.45
N LEU A 85 7.35 -15.01 -5.38
CA LEU A 85 8.27 -16.14 -5.44
C LEU A 85 7.54 -17.44 -5.82
N ALA A 86 6.36 -17.71 -5.23
CA ALA A 86 5.56 -18.89 -5.54
C ALA A 86 5.10 -18.90 -7.00
N ASP A 87 4.61 -17.77 -7.53
CA ASP A 87 4.21 -17.63 -8.93
C ASP A 87 5.38 -17.90 -9.89
N LYS A 88 6.58 -17.36 -9.58
CA LYS A 88 7.79 -17.59 -10.40
C LYS A 88 8.25 -19.04 -10.39
N LEU A 89 8.00 -19.77 -9.31
CA LEU A 89 8.42 -21.16 -9.15
C LEU A 89 7.41 -22.17 -9.69
N GLN A 90 6.28 -21.73 -10.25
CA GLN A 90 5.20 -22.61 -10.75
C GLN A 90 4.79 -23.68 -9.72
N LEU A 91 4.78 -23.32 -8.44
CA LEU A 91 4.34 -24.23 -7.39
C LEU A 91 2.80 -24.26 -7.40
N GLU A 92 2.23 -25.32 -8.01
CA GLU A 92 0.81 -25.67 -7.93
C GLU A 92 0.43 -26.27 -6.56
#